data_AF-A0A1V9YX71-F1
#
_entry.id   AF-A0A1V9YX71-F1
#
_cell.length_a   1.000
_cell.length_b   1.000
_cell.length_c   1.000
_cell.angle_alpha   90.00
_cell.angle_beta   90.00
_cell.angle_gamma   90.00
#
_symmetry.space_group_name_H-M   'P 1'
#
loop_
_entity.id
_entity.type
_entity.pdbx_description
1 polymer ?
#
loop_
_entity_poly.entity_id
_entity_poly.type
_entity_poly.pdbx_seq_one_letter_code
_entity_poly.pdbx_strand_id
1 'polypeptide(L)'
;MLLATFATFTYAQPTPACNVTGQNVTVSGYIMDNFCITQGFMVDNPTTPTLVHPEVHSIHCLVDLTACTDSGFALLAPPSGPGANYTVKYQLGSAGTTLAIKYGMAARNYGKRGFNATLTGIDDGTPELKCVSISSKVMVDAKSVTLSTADLANASPMPMTMPTTATTAPTKSTSGVVSRNVATGVLAAIVVFTMA
;
A
#
# COMPACT_ATOMS: atom_id res chain seq x y z
N MET A 1 -22.31 -34.99 -47.30
CA MET A 1 -22.04 -34.30 -46.01
C MET A 1 -21.04 -33.21 -46.28
N LEU A 2 -21.48 -31.96 -46.33
CA LEU A 2 -20.64 -30.79 -46.60
C LEU A 2 -20.22 -30.21 -45.24
N LEU A 3 -18.95 -30.33 -44.86
CA LEU A 3 -18.43 -29.74 -43.63
C LEU A 3 -18.17 -28.24 -43.87
N ALA A 4 -19.00 -27.38 -43.28
CA ALA A 4 -18.74 -25.95 -43.21
C ALA A 4 -17.67 -25.69 -42.13
N THR A 5 -16.53 -25.14 -42.55
CA THR A 5 -15.46 -24.68 -41.66
C THR A 5 -15.79 -23.27 -41.19
N PHE A 6 -16.07 -23.10 -39.89
CA PHE A 6 -16.30 -21.79 -39.30
C PHE A 6 -14.96 -21.15 -38.96
N ALA A 7 -14.60 -20.09 -39.68
CA ALA A 7 -13.49 -19.22 -39.32
C ALA A 7 -13.91 -18.33 -38.14
N THR A 8 -13.22 -18.47 -37.00
CA THR A 8 -13.41 -17.59 -35.84
C THR A 8 -12.68 -16.27 -36.09
N PHE A 9 -13.43 -15.21 -36.38
CA PHE A 9 -12.90 -13.85 -36.38
C PHE A 9 -12.73 -13.37 -34.94
N THR A 10 -11.49 -13.15 -34.52
CA THR A 10 -11.18 -12.45 -33.27
C THR A 10 -11.38 -10.95 -33.48
N TYR A 11 -12.47 -10.41 -32.96
CA TYR A 11 -12.69 -8.96 -32.95
C TYR A 11 -11.82 -8.35 -31.85
N ALA A 12 -10.77 -7.62 -32.23
CA ALA A 12 -10.03 -6.79 -31.28
C ALA A 12 -10.98 -5.69 -30.78
N GLN A 13 -11.45 -5.83 -29.53
CA GLN A 13 -12.23 -4.77 -28.90
C GLN A 13 -11.33 -3.53 -28.76
N PRO A 14 -11.75 -2.35 -29.27
CA PRO A 14 -11.04 -1.12 -28.98
C PRO A 14 -11.06 -0.91 -27.46
N THR A 15 -9.88 -0.79 -26.86
CA THR A 15 -9.75 -0.38 -25.46
C THR A 15 -10.51 0.93 -25.28
N PRO A 16 -11.33 1.09 -24.22
CA PRO A 16 -12.04 2.34 -23.97
C PRO A 16 -11.08 3.52 -24.12
N ALA A 17 -11.36 4.42 -25.05
CA ALA A 17 -10.51 5.57 -25.29
C ALA A 17 -10.51 6.43 -24.02
N CYS A 18 -9.35 6.55 -23.38
CA CYS A 18 -9.24 7.40 -22.21
C CYS A 18 -9.24 8.86 -22.65
N ASN A 19 -10.33 9.57 -22.37
CA ASN A 19 -10.53 10.96 -22.80
C ASN A 19 -10.13 11.95 -21.71
N VAL A 20 -8.86 11.95 -21.32
CA VAL A 20 -8.28 12.86 -20.34
C VAL A 20 -7.26 13.76 -21.03
N THR A 21 -7.28 15.06 -20.72
CA THR A 21 -6.27 16.02 -21.22
C THR A 21 -5.10 16.08 -20.25
N GLY A 22 -3.88 15.93 -20.76
CA GLY A 22 -2.65 15.98 -19.97
C GLY A 22 -1.44 15.51 -20.78
N GLN A 23 -0.30 15.36 -20.10
CA GLN A 23 0.93 14.87 -20.71
C GLN A 23 1.00 13.34 -20.64
N ASN A 24 1.35 12.69 -21.74
CA ASN A 24 1.65 11.27 -21.72
C ASN A 24 3.02 11.03 -21.07
N VAL A 25 3.03 10.27 -19.99
CA VAL A 25 4.24 9.97 -19.20
C VAL A 25 4.48 8.47 -19.14
N THR A 26 5.75 8.08 -19.11
CA THR A 26 6.17 6.70 -18.84
C THR A 26 7.18 6.72 -17.71
N VAL A 27 6.85 6.06 -16.61
CA VAL A 27 7.61 6.15 -15.35
C VAL A 27 7.75 4.76 -14.73
N SER A 28 8.95 4.44 -14.25
CA SER A 28 9.22 3.21 -13.50
C SER A 28 9.38 3.50 -12.02
N GLY A 29 8.88 2.60 -11.18
CA GLY A 29 8.94 2.74 -9.73
C GLY A 29 8.38 1.52 -9.00
N TYR A 30 8.59 1.48 -7.69
CA TYR A 30 7.92 0.50 -6.85
C TYR A 30 6.44 0.85 -6.72
N ILE A 31 5.59 -0.16 -6.88
CA ILE A 31 4.17 -0.05 -6.59
C ILE A 31 3.95 -0.49 -5.14
N MET A 32 3.23 0.31 -4.38
CA MET A 32 3.00 0.08 -2.95
C MET A 32 1.58 0.45 -2.57
N ASP A 33 0.97 -0.29 -1.65
CA ASP A 33 -0.37 0.02 -1.13
C ASP A 33 -0.36 1.21 -0.16
N ASN A 34 -1.46 1.96 -0.13
CA ASN A 34 -1.58 3.15 0.70
C ASN A 34 -1.66 2.81 2.21
N PHE A 35 -2.09 1.61 2.59
CA PHE A 35 -2.17 1.19 3.98
C PHE A 35 -0.77 1.08 4.61
N CYS A 36 0.16 0.41 3.93
CA CYS A 36 1.57 0.31 4.33
C CYS A 36 2.27 1.67 4.28
N ILE A 37 2.00 2.50 3.28
CA ILE A 37 2.52 3.88 3.25
C ILE A 37 2.04 4.66 4.47
N THR A 38 0.74 4.60 4.78
CA THR A 38 0.13 5.40 5.86
C THR A 38 0.55 4.94 7.25
N GLN A 39 0.66 3.64 7.49
CA GLN A 39 1.09 3.12 8.79
C GLN A 39 2.59 3.30 9.04
N GLY A 40 3.38 3.52 7.97
CA GLY A 40 4.82 3.79 8.03
C GLY A 40 5.72 2.55 8.11
N PHE A 41 5.16 1.37 8.40
CA PHE A 41 5.88 0.09 8.47
C PHE A 41 5.21 -1.01 7.64
N MET A 42 5.98 -2.03 7.24
CA MET A 42 5.44 -3.19 6.53
C MET A 42 4.59 -4.04 7.48
N VAL A 43 3.43 -4.52 7.02
CA VAL A 43 2.53 -5.35 7.85
C VAL A 43 3.20 -6.66 8.27
N ASP A 44 3.89 -7.31 7.35
CA ASP A 44 4.58 -8.59 7.57
C ASP A 44 5.97 -8.44 8.19
N ASN A 45 6.49 -7.21 8.25
CA ASN A 45 7.75 -6.87 8.88
C ASN A 45 7.66 -5.49 9.55
N PRO A 46 7.04 -5.40 10.73
CA PRO A 46 6.69 -4.13 11.38
C PRO A 46 7.90 -3.34 11.90
N THR A 47 9.12 -3.84 11.69
CA THR A 47 10.37 -3.13 12.00
C THR A 47 10.95 -2.38 10.80
N THR A 48 10.43 -2.63 9.60
CA THR A 48 10.95 -2.04 8.36
C THR A 48 10.08 -0.88 7.89
N PRO A 49 10.64 0.34 7.77
CA PRO A 49 9.92 1.48 7.23
C PRO A 49 9.60 1.34 5.74
N THR A 50 8.39 1.73 5.35
CA THR A 50 7.85 1.47 4.01
C THR A 50 8.53 2.25 2.89
N LEU A 51 8.79 3.54 3.11
CA LEU A 51 9.40 4.43 2.12
C LEU A 51 10.94 4.45 2.15
N VAL A 52 11.56 3.62 2.99
CA VAL A 52 13.03 3.46 3.03
C VAL A 52 13.45 2.25 2.19
N HIS A 53 12.72 1.14 2.33
CA HIS A 53 13.05 -0.14 1.69
C HIS A 53 11.85 -0.73 0.94
N PRO A 54 11.32 -0.06 -0.10
CA PRO A 54 10.19 -0.60 -0.86
C PRO A 54 10.51 -1.94 -1.57
N GLU A 55 11.79 -2.24 -1.81
CA GLU A 55 12.26 -3.51 -2.38
C GLU A 55 11.97 -4.72 -1.49
N VAL A 56 11.74 -4.50 -0.19
CA VAL A 56 11.41 -5.59 0.75
C VAL A 56 9.91 -5.68 1.03
N HIS A 57 9.07 -4.86 0.42
CA HIS A 57 7.62 -5.00 0.53
C HIS A 57 7.16 -6.31 -0.12
N SER A 58 6.45 -7.18 0.60
CA SER A 58 6.08 -8.49 0.05
C SER A 58 4.93 -8.39 -0.94
N ILE A 59 4.98 -9.23 -1.98
CA ILE A 59 3.88 -9.37 -2.94
C ILE A 59 2.60 -9.83 -2.23
N HIS A 60 2.74 -10.64 -1.18
CA HIS A 60 1.62 -11.08 -0.34
C HIS A 60 0.81 -9.88 0.21
N CYS A 61 1.49 -8.85 0.73
CA CYS A 61 0.81 -7.63 1.18
C CYS A 61 0.11 -6.90 0.03
N LEU A 62 0.69 -6.88 -1.17
CA LEU A 62 0.11 -6.19 -2.33
C LEU A 62 -1.14 -6.87 -2.91
N VAL A 63 -1.37 -8.17 -2.66
CA VAL A 63 -2.38 -8.93 -3.43
C VAL A 63 -3.30 -9.81 -2.61
N ASP A 64 -2.89 -10.19 -1.40
CA ASP A 64 -3.66 -11.11 -0.57
C ASP A 64 -4.25 -10.41 0.66
N LEU A 65 -3.68 -9.32 1.19
CA LEU A 65 -4.24 -8.65 2.38
C LEU A 65 -5.30 -7.61 2.00
N THR A 66 -6.54 -7.82 2.44
CA THR A 66 -7.67 -6.93 2.08
C THR A 66 -7.44 -5.48 2.50
N ALA A 67 -6.87 -5.26 3.70
CA ALA A 67 -6.53 -3.91 4.18
C ALA A 67 -5.58 -3.17 3.22
N CYS A 68 -4.66 -3.89 2.58
CA CYS A 68 -3.73 -3.33 1.61
C CYS A 68 -4.41 -3.13 0.25
N THR A 69 -5.09 -4.16 -0.27
CA THR A 69 -5.73 -4.09 -1.59
C THR A 69 -6.84 -3.04 -1.66
N ASP A 70 -7.59 -2.84 -0.58
CA ASP A 70 -8.71 -1.91 -0.51
C ASP A 70 -8.26 -0.45 -0.28
N SER A 71 -7.03 -0.24 0.19
CA SER A 71 -6.47 1.09 0.43
C SER A 71 -6.07 1.82 -0.87
N GLY A 72 -6.03 1.10 -1.99
CA GLY A 72 -5.48 1.59 -3.24
C GLY A 72 -3.95 1.61 -3.25
N PHE A 73 -3.38 1.94 -4.41
CA PHE A 73 -1.94 1.85 -4.65
C PHE A 73 -1.37 3.16 -5.18
N ALA A 74 -0.09 3.34 -4.90
CA ALA A 74 0.74 4.42 -5.39
C ALA A 74 1.95 3.89 -6.16
N LEU A 75 2.41 4.66 -7.14
CA LEU A 75 3.73 4.53 -7.75
C LEU A 75 4.70 5.45 -7.00
N LEU A 76 5.84 4.90 -6.57
CA LEU A 76 6.86 5.67 -5.85
C LEU A 76 7.90 6.27 -6.80
N ALA A 77 8.28 7.52 -6.55
CA ALA A 77 9.48 8.14 -7.09
C ALA A 77 10.71 7.72 -6.28
N PRO A 78 11.88 7.57 -6.92
CA PRO A 78 13.12 7.33 -6.21
C PRO A 78 13.46 8.52 -5.28
N PRO A 79 14.31 8.29 -4.26
CA PRO A 79 14.86 9.35 -3.42
C PRO A 79 15.45 10.49 -4.26
N SER A 80 15.20 11.74 -3.84
CA SER A 80 15.75 12.94 -4.49
C SER A 80 17.26 13.12 -4.26
N GLY A 81 17.85 12.35 -3.35
CA GLY A 81 19.27 12.35 -3.05
C GLY A 81 19.65 11.33 -1.98
N PRO A 82 20.94 11.24 -1.63
CA PRO A 82 21.43 10.33 -0.59
C PRO A 82 20.74 10.59 0.75
N GLY A 83 20.27 9.52 1.40
CA GLY A 83 19.57 9.59 2.68
C GLY A 83 18.13 10.10 2.63
N ALA A 84 17.62 10.47 1.45
CA ALA A 84 16.19 10.73 1.27
C ALA A 84 15.41 9.43 1.12
N ASN A 85 14.12 9.48 1.45
CA ASN A 85 13.19 8.36 1.28
C ASN A 85 12.56 8.39 -0.12
N TYR A 86 11.98 7.26 -0.52
CA TYR A 86 11.03 7.23 -1.62
C TYR A 86 9.83 8.12 -1.30
N THR A 87 9.21 8.67 -2.33
CA THR A 87 8.01 9.51 -2.18
C THR A 87 6.93 9.04 -3.14
N VAL A 88 5.66 9.32 -2.83
CA VAL A 88 4.57 9.04 -3.76
C VAL A 88 4.71 9.95 -4.97
N LYS A 89 4.85 9.35 -6.16
CA LYS A 89 4.87 10.08 -7.43
C LYS A 89 3.48 10.25 -7.99
N TYR A 90 2.72 9.15 -8.03
CA TYR A 90 1.33 9.14 -8.46
C TYR A 90 0.50 8.19 -7.60
N GLN A 91 -0.71 8.59 -7.27
CA GLN A 91 -1.77 7.67 -6.91
C GLN A 91 -2.29 6.96 -8.16
N LEU A 92 -2.70 5.71 -8.04
CA LEU A 92 -3.13 4.90 -9.19
C LEU A 92 -4.66 4.86 -9.39
N GLY A 93 -5.42 5.43 -8.46
CA GLY A 93 -6.88 5.39 -8.50
C GLY A 93 -7.44 3.96 -8.53
N SER A 94 -8.74 3.81 -8.81
CA SER A 94 -9.39 2.49 -8.84
C SER A 94 -8.93 1.61 -10.01
N ALA A 95 -8.81 2.20 -11.20
CA ALA A 95 -8.39 1.49 -12.41
C ALA A 95 -6.93 1.01 -12.32
N GLY A 96 -6.02 1.88 -11.89
CA GLY A 96 -4.62 1.52 -11.71
C GLY A 96 -4.42 0.59 -10.51
N THR A 97 -5.21 0.70 -9.44
CA THR A 97 -5.23 -0.29 -8.34
C THR A 97 -5.60 -1.67 -8.84
N THR A 98 -6.65 -1.78 -9.67
CA THR A 98 -7.07 -3.07 -10.26
C THR A 98 -5.94 -3.68 -11.09
N LEU A 99 -5.23 -2.87 -11.88
CA LEU A 99 -4.07 -3.32 -12.65
C LEU A 99 -2.89 -3.71 -11.75
N ALA A 100 -2.58 -2.92 -10.73
CA ALA A 100 -1.50 -3.19 -9.78
C ALA A 100 -1.70 -4.55 -9.09
N ILE A 101 -2.90 -4.81 -8.59
CA ILE A 101 -3.29 -6.09 -7.97
C ILE A 101 -3.13 -7.23 -8.98
N LYS A 102 -3.69 -7.10 -10.19
CA LYS A 102 -3.60 -8.14 -11.23
C LYS A 102 -2.15 -8.46 -11.61
N TYR A 103 -1.32 -7.44 -11.82
CA TYR A 103 0.08 -7.65 -12.18
C TYR A 103 0.89 -8.18 -11.00
N GLY A 104 0.61 -7.73 -9.77
CA GLY A 104 1.20 -8.30 -8.56
C GLY A 104 0.88 -9.80 -8.43
N MET A 105 -0.36 -10.20 -8.70
CA MET A 105 -0.78 -11.61 -8.67
C MET A 105 -0.07 -12.44 -9.72
N ALA A 106 0.15 -11.91 -10.92
CA ALA A 106 0.95 -12.59 -11.94
C ALA A 106 2.44 -12.66 -11.53
N ALA A 107 2.98 -11.57 -10.99
CA ALA A 107 4.37 -11.47 -10.58
C ALA A 107 4.74 -12.36 -9.39
N ARG A 108 3.76 -12.73 -8.54
CA ARG A 108 3.94 -13.63 -7.38
C ARG A 108 4.57 -14.98 -7.74
N ASN A 109 4.41 -15.43 -8.99
CA ASN A 109 4.97 -16.70 -9.47
C ASN A 109 6.49 -16.63 -9.69
N TYR A 110 7.06 -15.43 -9.70
CA TYR A 110 8.46 -15.18 -10.06
C TYR A 110 9.29 -14.59 -8.93
N GLY A 111 8.64 -14.09 -7.88
CA GLY A 111 9.31 -13.49 -6.74
C GLY A 111 8.35 -13.20 -5.60
N LYS A 112 8.91 -12.85 -4.44
CA LYS A 112 8.17 -12.66 -3.19
C LYS A 112 8.11 -11.21 -2.74
N ARG A 113 9.00 -10.33 -3.20
CA ARG A 113 9.12 -8.95 -2.70
C ARG A 113 9.46 -7.96 -3.80
N GLY A 114 9.28 -6.68 -3.49
CA GLY A 114 9.81 -5.56 -4.26
C GLY A 114 9.23 -5.46 -5.66
N PHE A 115 7.92 -5.24 -5.76
CA PHE A 115 7.24 -5.08 -7.04
C PHE A 115 7.55 -3.73 -7.68
N ASN A 116 8.42 -3.74 -8.69
CA ASN A 116 8.73 -2.57 -9.50
C ASN A 116 8.18 -2.75 -10.91
N ALA A 117 7.52 -1.74 -11.44
CA ALA A 117 6.93 -1.78 -12.77
C ALA A 117 7.08 -0.45 -13.50
N THR A 118 7.01 -0.53 -14.83
CA THR A 118 6.92 0.64 -15.70
C THR A 118 5.48 0.90 -16.07
N LEU A 119 4.99 2.09 -15.75
CA LEU A 119 3.64 2.54 -16.03
C LEU A 119 3.67 3.58 -17.13
N THR A 120 2.67 3.52 -18.01
CA THR A 120 2.35 4.60 -18.95
C THR A 120 0.96 5.12 -18.63
N GLY A 121 0.78 6.44 -18.67
CA GLY A 121 -0.49 7.10 -18.38
C GLY A 121 -0.46 8.59 -18.72
N ILE A 122 -1.53 9.28 -18.33
CA ILE A 122 -1.69 10.72 -18.53
C ILE A 122 -1.53 11.45 -17.19
N ASP A 123 -0.57 12.37 -17.15
CA ASP A 123 -0.39 13.35 -16.08
C ASP A 123 -1.18 14.62 -16.44
N ASP A 124 -2.31 14.83 -15.77
CA ASP A 124 -3.19 15.99 -15.92
C ASP A 124 -2.86 17.11 -14.90
N GLY A 125 -1.74 16.99 -14.19
CA GLY A 125 -1.33 17.88 -13.11
C GLY A 125 -1.96 17.56 -11.75
N THR A 126 -2.81 16.52 -11.66
CA THR A 126 -3.32 16.01 -10.39
C THR A 126 -2.39 14.95 -9.80
N PRO A 127 -2.52 14.60 -8.50
CA PRO A 127 -1.73 13.54 -7.89
C PRO A 127 -1.99 12.13 -8.43
N GLU A 128 -3.01 11.91 -9.25
CA GLU A 128 -3.39 10.59 -9.74
C GLU A 128 -2.99 10.40 -11.21
N LEU A 129 -2.28 9.32 -11.54
CA LEU A 129 -1.96 8.98 -12.91
C LEU A 129 -3.23 8.46 -13.61
N LYS A 130 -3.66 9.12 -14.67
CA LYS A 130 -4.85 8.74 -15.42
C LYS A 130 -4.50 7.75 -16.52
N CYS A 131 -5.48 7.01 -17.02
CA CYS A 131 -5.32 6.12 -18.18
C CYS A 131 -4.20 5.08 -18.02
N VAL A 132 -4.01 4.57 -16.80
CA VAL A 132 -2.85 3.73 -16.45
C VAL A 132 -2.81 2.45 -17.29
N SER A 133 -1.61 2.14 -17.76
CA SER A 133 -1.22 0.83 -18.29
C SER A 133 0.11 0.40 -17.67
N ILE A 134 0.31 -0.90 -17.47
CA ILE A 134 1.52 -1.47 -16.87
C ILE A 134 2.24 -2.32 -17.92
N SER A 135 3.55 -2.09 -18.09
CA SER A 135 4.40 -2.93 -18.95
C SER A 135 4.42 -4.37 -18.46
N SER A 136 4.41 -5.34 -19.39
CA SER A 136 4.58 -6.75 -19.05
C SER A 136 5.97 -7.09 -18.49
N LYS A 137 6.96 -6.22 -18.73
CA LYS A 137 8.30 -6.35 -18.15
C LYS A 137 8.33 -5.67 -16.79
N VAL A 138 8.37 -6.46 -15.72
CA VAL A 138 8.38 -6.01 -14.32
C VAL A 138 9.66 -6.46 -13.63
N MET A 139 9.91 -5.97 -12.41
CA MET A 139 10.91 -6.54 -11.52
C MET A 139 10.30 -6.99 -10.20
N VAL A 140 10.76 -8.14 -9.74
CA VAL A 140 10.47 -8.72 -8.42
C VAL A 140 11.74 -9.38 -7.91
N ASP A 141 12.00 -9.29 -6.60
CA ASP A 141 13.24 -9.76 -5.98
C ASP A 141 14.51 -9.28 -6.72
N ALA A 142 14.49 -8.01 -7.18
CA ALA A 142 15.53 -7.39 -8.00
C ALA A 142 15.84 -8.08 -9.36
N LYS A 143 14.96 -8.99 -9.81
CA LYS A 143 15.09 -9.70 -11.09
C LYS A 143 14.07 -9.17 -12.10
N SER A 144 14.51 -8.91 -13.32
CA SER A 144 13.62 -8.58 -14.43
C SER A 144 12.91 -9.84 -14.95
N VAL A 145 11.59 -9.74 -15.08
CA VAL A 145 10.68 -10.81 -15.51
C VAL A 145 9.73 -10.25 -16.56
N THR A 146 9.41 -11.05 -17.58
CA THR A 146 8.35 -10.73 -18.54
C THR A 146 7.12 -11.57 -18.22
N LEU A 147 6.04 -10.93 -17.83
CA LEU A 147 4.74 -11.57 -17.60
C LEU A 147 4.08 -11.88 -18.94
N SER A 148 3.69 -13.14 -19.13
CA SER A 148 2.94 -13.56 -20.30
C SER A 148 1.46 -13.23 -20.16
N THR A 149 0.73 -13.28 -21.28
CA THR A 149 -0.74 -13.18 -21.26
C THR A 149 -1.38 -14.29 -20.42
N ALA A 150 -0.77 -15.48 -20.36
CA ALA A 150 -1.24 -16.58 -19.54
C ALA A 150 -1.08 -16.28 -18.05
N ASP A 151 0.03 -15.67 -17.63
CA ASP A 151 0.24 -15.27 -16.23
C ASP A 151 -0.82 -14.25 -15.79
N LEU A 152 -1.11 -13.27 -16.66
CA LEU A 152 -2.13 -12.26 -16.41
C LEU A 152 -3.55 -12.82 -16.46
N ALA A 153 -3.80 -13.87 -17.24
CA ALA A 153 -5.10 -14.56 -17.31
C ALA A 153 -5.33 -15.48 -16.10
N ASN A 154 -4.27 -16.08 -15.59
CA ASN A 154 -4.30 -16.98 -14.43
C ASN A 154 -4.10 -16.24 -13.09
N ALA A 155 -3.88 -14.92 -13.13
CA ALA A 155 -3.80 -14.07 -11.94
C ALA A 155 -5.09 -14.19 -11.13
N SER A 156 -4.98 -14.75 -9.94
CA SER A 156 -6.13 -15.06 -9.08
C SER A 156 -5.87 -14.58 -7.65
N PRO A 157 -6.88 -13.96 -6.99
CA PRO A 157 -6.76 -13.52 -5.62
C PRO A 157 -6.83 -14.71 -4.64
N MET A 158 -6.03 -14.63 -3.57
CA MET A 158 -6.19 -15.45 -2.38
C MET A 158 -6.36 -14.52 -1.17
N PRO A 159 -7.50 -13.81 -1.07
CA PRO A 159 -7.66 -12.75 -0.11
C PRO A 159 -7.69 -13.32 1.31
N MET A 160 -6.93 -12.69 2.19
CA MET A 160 -6.88 -12.94 3.62
C MET A 160 -7.29 -11.66 4.34
N THR A 161 -8.26 -11.80 5.25
CA THR A 161 -8.66 -10.73 6.13
C THR A 161 -7.77 -10.75 7.38
N MET A 162 -7.18 -9.61 7.73
CA MET A 162 -6.43 -9.49 8.99
C MET A 162 -7.38 -9.67 10.18
N PRO A 163 -7.01 -10.43 11.22
CA PRO A 163 -7.75 -10.46 12.47
C PRO A 163 -7.81 -9.05 13.05
N THR A 164 -9.02 -8.51 13.20
CA THR A 164 -9.23 -7.22 13.84
C THR A 164 -8.92 -7.39 15.32
N THR A 165 -7.67 -7.16 15.73
CA THR A 165 -7.38 -7.01 17.15
C THR A 165 -7.94 -5.65 17.53
N ALA A 166 -9.16 -5.64 18.06
CA ALA A 166 -9.76 -4.48 18.68
C ALA A 166 -8.84 -4.04 19.83
N THR A 167 -7.88 -3.18 19.52
CA THR A 167 -7.14 -2.43 20.52
C THR A 167 -8.15 -1.46 21.11
N THR A 168 -8.69 -1.84 22.27
CA THR A 168 -9.45 -0.93 23.11
C THR A 168 -8.53 0.25 23.40
N ALA A 169 -8.85 1.41 22.82
CA ALA A 169 -8.19 2.65 23.20
C ALA A 169 -8.28 2.79 24.73
N PRO A 170 -7.19 3.12 25.45
CA PRO A 170 -7.28 3.37 26.87
C PRO A 170 -8.19 4.57 27.05
N THR A 171 -9.35 4.34 27.66
CA THR A 171 -10.30 5.40 28.00
C THR A 171 -9.57 6.39 28.89
N LYS A 172 -9.44 7.63 28.42
CA LYS A 172 -8.98 8.77 29.21
C LYS A 172 -9.95 8.95 30.38
N SER A 173 -9.65 8.31 31.51
CA SER A 173 -10.37 8.50 32.76
C SER A 173 -10.18 9.95 33.20
N THR A 174 -11.24 10.72 33.07
CA THR A 174 -11.34 12.09 33.58
C THR A 174 -12.43 12.09 34.64
N SER A 175 -12.15 12.79 35.73
CA SER A 175 -13.04 13.17 36.85
C SER A 175 -13.04 12.29 38.10
N GLY A 176 -12.43 12.88 39.13
CA GLY A 176 -12.62 12.52 40.53
C GLY A 176 -12.00 13.56 41.47
N VAL A 177 -12.21 14.86 41.24
CA VAL A 177 -11.97 15.87 42.29
C VAL A 177 -13.09 15.72 43.31
N VAL A 178 -12.87 14.89 44.32
CA VAL A 178 -13.70 14.87 45.54
C VAL A 178 -13.08 15.86 46.51
N SER A 179 -13.69 17.04 46.56
CA SER A 179 -13.48 18.02 47.62
C SER A 179 -14.05 17.47 48.93
N ARG A 180 -13.23 17.38 49.99
CA ARG A 180 -13.68 17.19 51.37
C ARG A 180 -13.07 18.31 52.23
N ASN A 181 -13.94 19.19 52.70
CA ASN A 181 -13.67 20.15 53.75
C ASN A 181 -14.29 19.66 55.08
N VAL A 182 -13.61 19.99 56.19
CA VAL A 182 -14.09 20.07 57.60
C VAL A 182 -14.21 18.69 58.33
N ALA A 183 -13.72 18.42 59.55
CA ALA A 183 -12.99 19.13 60.61
C ALA A 183 -12.45 18.15 61.69
N THR A 184 -11.56 18.70 62.54
CA THR A 184 -11.36 18.43 63.98
C THR A 184 -10.78 17.08 64.45
N GLY A 185 -9.64 17.17 65.15
CA GLY A 185 -9.11 16.09 66.00
C GLY A 185 -7.68 16.35 66.49
N VAL A 186 -7.57 16.99 67.65
CA VAL A 186 -6.37 17.28 68.44
C VAL A 186 -5.54 16.03 68.74
N LEU A 187 -4.21 16.08 68.64
CA LEU A 187 -3.30 15.69 69.73
C LEU A 187 -1.86 16.17 69.47
N ALA A 188 -1.30 16.80 70.49
CA ALA A 188 0.04 17.36 70.54
C ALA A 188 1.12 16.27 70.69
N ALA A 189 2.30 16.53 70.13
CA ALA A 189 3.56 16.09 70.71
C ALA A 189 4.68 17.07 70.33
N ILE A 190 5.01 17.93 71.30
CA ILE A 190 6.23 18.72 71.35
C ILE A 190 7.38 17.76 71.66
N VAL A 191 8.43 17.75 70.84
CA VAL A 191 9.79 17.45 71.31
C VAL A 191 10.74 18.46 70.67
N VAL A 192 11.33 19.27 71.54
CA VAL A 192 12.37 20.28 71.31
C VAL A 192 13.74 19.58 71.38
N PHE A 193 14.78 20.29 70.92
CA PHE A 193 16.24 20.08 71.09
C PHE A 193 16.93 19.26 69.99
N THR A 194 18.06 19.63 69.37
CA THR A 194 18.93 20.83 69.29
C THR A 194 20.16 20.40 68.46
N MET A 195 20.76 21.33 67.68
CA MET A 195 22.20 21.56 67.42
C MET A 195 23.02 20.35 66.86
N ALA A 196 23.81 20.45 65.80
CA ALA A 196 24.58 21.56 65.24
C ALA A 196 24.81 21.36 63.73
#